data_AF-A0A2V1GWT3-F1
#
_entry.id   AF-A0A2V1GWT3-F1
#
_cell.length_a   1.000
_cell.length_b   1.000
_cell.length_c   1.000
_cell.angle_alpha   90.00
_cell.angle_beta   90.00
_cell.angle_gamma   90.00
#
_symmetry.space_group_name_H-M   'P 1'
#
loop_
_entity.id
_entity.type
_entity.pdbx_description
1 polymer ?
#
loop_
_entity_poly.entity_id
_entity_poly.type
_entity_poly.pdbx_seq_one_letter_code
_entity_poly.pdbx_strand_id
1 'polypeptide(L)'
;MKFTEQQLEKAIIQLLGEQGYPHVAGSQITRAPEEVLIKDDLRAFLAKQYKAEGITQGEIDSVIRQLETFPASDLYESNKQLN
;
A
#
# COMPACT_ATOMS: atom_id res chain seq x y z
N MET A 1 35.88 0.34 -1.97
CA MET A 1 34.72 1.09 -1.43
C MET A 1 33.68 0.06 -1.02
N LYS A 2 33.20 0.08 0.23
CA LYS A 2 32.10 -0.82 0.66
C LYS A 2 30.79 -0.19 0.22
N PHE A 3 30.09 -0.85 -0.70
CA PHE A 3 28.68 -0.57 -0.94
C PHE A 3 27.91 -0.88 0.34
N THR A 4 27.17 0.09 0.87
CA THR A 4 26.32 -0.11 2.04
C THR A 4 24.89 -0.38 1.60
N GLU A 5 24.10 -1.05 2.44
CA GLU A 5 22.68 -1.30 2.20
C GLU A 5 21.92 0.01 1.91
N GLN A 6 22.25 1.08 2.64
CA GLN A 6 21.69 2.41 2.41
C GLN A 6 22.01 2.97 1.00
N GLN A 7 23.20 2.71 0.47
CA GLN A 7 23.56 3.17 -0.88
C GLN A 7 22.84 2.34 -1.95
N LEU A 8 22.70 1.03 -1.71
CA LEU A 8 21.94 0.14 -2.58
C LEU A 8 20.45 0.52 -2.61
N GLU A 9 19.85 0.75 -1.44
CA GLU A 9 18.46 1.19 -1.29
C GLU A 9 18.19 2.48 -2.08
N LYS A 10 19.06 3.50 -1.94
CA LYS A 10 18.95 4.76 -2.69
C LYS A 10 19.00 4.56 -4.20
N ALA A 11 19.90 3.70 -4.67
CA ALA A 11 20.01 3.40 -6.10
C ALA A 11 18.74 2.71 -6.63
N ILE A 12 18.18 1.76 -5.87
CA ILE A 12 16.93 1.08 -6.23
C ILE A 12 15.74 2.05 -6.25
N ILE A 13 15.62 2.92 -5.24
CA ILE A 13 14.57 3.96 -5.18
C ILE A 13 14.65 4.86 -6.42
N GLN A 14 15.85 5.28 -6.81
CA GLN A 14 16.03 6.11 -8.00
C GLN A 14 15.58 5.40 -9.27
N LEU A 15 16.00 4.15 -9.48
CA LEU A 15 15.63 3.35 -10.64
C LEU A 15 14.11 3.14 -10.75
N LEU A 16 13.44 2.88 -9.62
CA LEU A 16 11.98 2.75 -9.58
C LEU A 16 11.28 4.09 -9.87
N GLY A 17 11.81 5.19 -9.36
CA GLY A 17 11.32 6.54 -9.66
C GLY A 17 11.38 6.88 -11.16
N GLU A 18 12.45 6.48 -11.85
CA GLU A 18 12.60 6.63 -13.30
C GLU A 18 11.55 5.82 -14.10
N GLN A 19 11.06 4.73 -13.54
CA GLN A 19 9.97 3.91 -14.10
C GLN A 19 8.57 4.41 -13.69
N GLY A 20 8.47 5.52 -12.96
CA GLY A 20 7.20 6.10 -12.52
C GLY A 20 6.64 5.52 -11.22
N TYR A 21 7.46 4.80 -10.44
CA TYR A 21 7.09 4.31 -9.11
C TYR A 21 7.65 5.25 -8.03
N PRO A 22 6.86 6.19 -7.50
CA PRO A 22 7.31 7.11 -6.48
C PRO A 22 7.58 6.37 -5.16
N HIS A 23 8.69 6.71 -4.51
CA HIS A 23 8.99 6.20 -3.18
C HIS A 23 8.31 7.05 -2.10
N VAL A 24 7.64 6.37 -1.17
CA VAL A 24 7.06 6.95 0.04
C VAL A 24 7.74 6.32 1.24
N ALA A 25 8.34 7.13 2.12
CA ALA A 25 9.01 6.60 3.30
C ALA A 25 7.97 6.07 4.30
N GLY A 26 8.18 4.86 4.83
CA GLY A 26 7.26 4.24 5.78
C GLY A 26 7.00 5.09 7.04
N SER A 27 7.96 5.91 7.46
CA SER A 27 7.80 6.84 8.59
C SER A 27 6.83 7.99 8.32
N GLN A 28 6.51 8.27 7.06
CA GLN A 28 5.52 9.27 6.65
C GLN A 28 4.10 8.67 6.59
N ILE A 29 3.99 7.34 6.68
CA ILE A 29 2.72 6.63 6.64
C ILE A 29 2.17 6.57 8.06
N THR A 30 1.08 7.28 8.31
CA THR A 30 0.39 7.24 9.61
C THR A 30 -0.48 6.00 9.67
N ARG A 31 -0.15 5.06 10.55
CA ARG A 31 -0.95 3.86 10.86
C ARG A 31 -0.63 3.32 12.24
N ALA A 32 -1.53 2.53 12.83
CA ALA A 32 -1.21 1.83 14.07
C ALA A 32 -0.17 0.71 13.82
N PRO A 33 0.70 0.37 14.79
CA PRO A 33 1.72 -0.67 14.61
C PRO A 33 1.17 -2.05 14.23
N GLU A 34 -0.01 -2.39 14.75
CA GLU A 34 -0.75 -3.63 14.49
C GLU A 34 -1.52 -3.62 13.16
N GLU A 35 -1.58 -2.46 12.50
CA GLU A 35 -2.41 -2.25 11.33
C GLU A 35 -1.69 -2.69 10.05
N VAL A 36 -2.22 -3.73 9.42
CA VAL A 36 -1.67 -4.26 8.16
C VAL A 36 -2.04 -3.36 6.97
N LEU A 37 -3.26 -2.82 6.97
CA LEU A 37 -3.78 -2.02 5.86
C LEU A 37 -3.30 -0.56 5.95
N ILE A 38 -2.87 0.00 4.81
CA ILE A 38 -2.61 1.44 4.68
C ILE A 38 -3.92 2.10 4.24
N LYS A 39 -4.83 2.31 5.20
CA LYS A 39 -6.23 2.66 4.89
C LYS A 39 -6.39 3.93 4.05
N ASP A 40 -5.63 4.98 4.36
CA ASP A 40 -5.77 6.26 3.66
C ASP A 40 -5.31 6.15 2.21
N ASP A 41 -4.25 5.39 1.96
CA ASP A 41 -3.79 5.08 0.60
C ASP A 41 -4.82 4.22 -0.15
N LEU A 42 -5.38 3.21 0.51
CA LEU A 42 -6.41 2.36 -0.06
C LEU A 42 -7.69 3.14 -0.39
N ARG A 43 -8.12 4.08 0.47
CA ARG A 43 -9.24 4.99 0.19
C ARG A 43 -8.95 5.84 -1.05
N ALA A 44 -7.77 6.45 -1.10
CA ALA A 44 -7.37 7.30 -2.22
C ALA A 44 -7.30 6.51 -3.54
N PHE A 45 -6.76 5.29 -3.49
CA PHE A 45 -6.70 4.38 -4.62
C PHE A 45 -8.11 4.02 -5.11
N LEU A 46 -8.99 3.52 -4.24
CA LEU A 46 -10.35 3.11 -4.62
C LEU A 46 -11.16 4.29 -5.18
N ALA A 47 -11.06 5.47 -4.54
CA ALA A 47 -11.73 6.68 -5.00
C ALA A 47 -11.23 7.16 -6.37
N LYS A 48 -9.93 6.96 -6.67
CA LYS A 48 -9.34 7.32 -7.97
C LYS A 48 -9.70 6.29 -9.04
N GLN A 49 -9.52 5.02 -8.74
CA GLN A 49 -9.70 3.91 -9.68
C GLN A 49 -11.16 3.76 -10.09
N TYR A 50 -12.08 3.84 -9.12
CA TYR A 50 -13.51 3.62 -9.35
C TYR A 50 -14.33 4.90 -9.48
N LYS A 51 -13.66 6.03 -9.77
CA LYS A 51 -14.30 7.33 -9.93
C LYS A 51 -15.31 7.33 -11.08
N ALA A 52 -14.99 6.63 -12.16
CA ALA A 52 -15.81 6.58 -13.37
C ALA A 52 -17.13 5.82 -13.14
N GLU A 53 -17.12 4.80 -12.28
CA GLU A 53 -18.29 4.04 -11.87
C GLU A 53 -19.12 4.75 -10.78
N GLY A 54 -18.65 5.90 -10.28
CA GLY A 54 -19.37 6.69 -9.29
C GLY A 54 -19.31 6.13 -7.87
N ILE A 55 -18.23 5.41 -7.52
CA ILE A 55 -18.06 4.84 -6.19
C ILE A 55 -18.22 5.90 -5.09
N THR A 56 -18.95 5.53 -4.03
CA THR A 56 -19.21 6.39 -2.88
C THR A 56 -18.21 6.13 -1.76
N GLN A 57 -18.04 7.10 -0.86
CA GLN A 57 -17.21 6.93 0.34
C GLN A 57 -17.73 5.80 1.24
N GLY A 58 -19.06 5.62 1.31
CA GLY A 58 -19.67 4.54 2.10
C GLY A 58 -19.34 3.15 1.56
N GLU A 59 -19.27 2.98 0.24
CA GLU A 59 -18.86 1.72 -0.40
C GLU A 59 -17.37 1.45 -0.18
N ILE A 60 -16.51 2.48 -0.34
CA ILE A 60 -15.08 2.38 -0.05
C ILE A 60 -14.86 1.92 1.40
N ASP A 61 -15.51 2.57 2.36
CA ASP A 61 -15.38 2.20 3.77
C ASP A 61 -15.95 0.79 4.04
N SER A 62 -16.94 0.34 3.29
CA SER A 62 -17.47 -1.03 3.39
C SER A 62 -16.45 -2.07 2.92
N VAL A 63 -15.77 -1.80 1.80
CA VAL A 63 -14.69 -2.65 1.29
C VAL A 63 -13.55 -2.71 2.30
N ILE A 64 -13.14 -1.58 2.86
CA ILE A 64 -12.08 -1.53 3.88
C ILE A 64 -12.46 -2.34 5.11
N ARG A 65 -13.68 -2.15 5.64
CA ARG A 65 -14.16 -2.94 6.80
C ARG A 65 -14.18 -4.43 6.50
N GLN A 66 -14.60 -4.83 5.31
CA GLN A 66 -14.57 -6.23 4.91
C GLN A 66 -13.13 -6.76 4.90
N LEU A 67 -12.17 -5.99 4.38
CA LEU A 67 -10.75 -6.36 4.41
C LEU A 67 -10.20 -6.49 5.83
N GLU A 68 -10.65 -5.65 6.77
CA GLU A 68 -10.27 -5.72 8.18
C GLU A 68 -10.82 -6.95 8.91
N THR A 69 -11.92 -7.53 8.44
CA THR A 69 -12.49 -8.74 9.06
C THR A 69 -11.71 -10.01 8.74
N PHE A 70 -10.85 -9.99 7.72
CA PHE A 70 -9.97 -11.12 7.44
C PHE A 70 -8.84 -11.16 8.45
N PRO A 71 -8.46 -12.35 8.94
CA PRO A 71 -7.27 -12.51 9.75
C PRO A 71 -6.07 -11.88 9.05
N ALA A 72 -5.22 -11.16 9.79
CA ALA A 72 -3.98 -10.60 9.23
C ALA A 72 -3.10 -11.68 8.57
N SER A 73 -3.14 -12.92 9.11
CA SER A 73 -2.50 -14.09 8.51
C SER A 73 -3.10 -14.44 7.15
N ASP A 74 -4.41 -14.35 7.00
CA ASP A 74 -5.10 -14.68 5.75
C ASP A 74 -4.86 -13.61 4.70
N LEU A 75 -4.76 -12.33 5.06
CA LEU A 75 -4.38 -11.27 4.12
C LEU A 75 -2.95 -11.49 3.59
N TYR A 76 -2.01 -11.86 4.46
CA TYR A 76 -0.64 -12.13 4.06
C TYR A 76 -0.54 -13.39 3.19
N GLU A 77 -1.14 -14.51 3.62
CA GLU A 77 -1.13 -15.77 2.86
C GLU A 77 -1.91 -15.67 1.54
N SER A 78 -3.04 -14.94 1.50
CA SER A 78 -3.80 -14.71 0.27
C SER A 78 -3.01 -13.85 -0.73
N ASN A 79 -2.29 -12.82 -0.26
CA ASN A 79 -1.42 -12.02 -1.13
C ASN A 79 -0.27 -12.84 -1.71
N LYS A 80 0.23 -13.83 -0.96
CA LYS A 80 1.31 -14.71 -1.41
C LYS A 80 0.87 -15.66 -2.53
N GLN A 81 -0.42 -16.02 -2.57
CA GLN A 81 -1.01 -16.90 -3.60
C GLN A 81 -1.26 -16.21 -4.95
N LEU A 82 -1.15 -14.88 -5.04
CA LEU A 82 -1.31 -14.11 -6.27
C LEU A 82 -0.03 -14.03 -7.13
N ASN A 83 1.00 -14.82 -6.82
CA ASN A 83 2.23 -14.96 -7.62
C ASN A 83 2.16 -16.17 -8.56
#